data_AF-A0A451B6T3-F1
#
_entry.id   AF-A0A451B6T3-F1
#
_cell.length_a   1.000
_cell.length_b   1.000
_cell.length_c   1.000
_cell.angle_alpha   90.00
_cell.angle_beta   90.00
_cell.angle_gamma   90.00
#
_symmetry.space_group_name_H-M   'P 1'
#
loop_
_entity.id
_entity.type
_entity.pdbx_description
1 polymer ?
#
loop_
_entity_poly.entity_id
_entity_poly.type
_entity_poly.pdbx_seq_one_letter_code
_entity_poly.pdbx_strand_id
1 'polypeptide(L)'
;VGELGGRQKQTDEQFRETDEQLKEVGRLVGELGGRQKQTDEQFRKTDERFRETDEQFRKTDEQFRKTDKKLKDIGRLVGDLGGMQGSAAEDLFFRNTKPVFARLKKEFHDIRRNFTSRGKSEYDIVAINNKEILVMEVKNKLTAPDVDRFVYTQLPRFKVDFPKYVPYRLIGCVAGLSV
;
A
#
# COMPACT_ATOMS: atom_id res chain seq x y z
N VAL A 1 -83.94 -43.61 45.75
CA VAL A 1 -83.74 -43.89 44.30
C VAL A 1 -83.37 -42.62 43.51
N GLY A 2 -83.89 -41.43 43.85
CA GLY A 2 -83.56 -40.17 43.13
C GLY A 2 -82.11 -39.69 43.21
N GLU A 3 -81.41 -39.85 44.34
CA GLU A 3 -80.03 -39.35 44.51
C GLU A 3 -78.98 -40.12 43.69
N LEU A 4 -79.16 -41.43 43.49
CA LEU A 4 -78.23 -42.27 42.71
C LEU A 4 -78.30 -41.95 41.21
N GLY A 5 -79.50 -41.69 40.69
CA GLY A 5 -79.69 -41.29 39.28
C GLY A 5 -79.18 -39.88 38.97
N GLY A 6 -79.21 -38.96 39.95
CA GLY A 6 -78.59 -37.64 39.83
C GLY A 6 -77.06 -37.71 39.79
N ARG A 7 -76.47 -38.58 40.63
CA ARG A 7 -75.02 -38.82 40.68
C ARG A 7 -74.47 -39.40 39.38
N GLN A 8 -75.20 -40.34 38.78
CA GLN A 8 -74.83 -40.95 37.49
C GLN A 8 -74.80 -39.95 36.34
N LYS A 9 -75.82 -39.09 36.23
CA LYS A 9 -75.86 -38.03 35.21
C LYS A 9 -74.70 -37.05 35.34
N GLN A 10 -74.37 -36.66 36.57
CA GLN A 10 -73.26 -35.75 36.84
C GLN A 10 -71.90 -36.36 36.46
N THR A 11 -71.73 -37.67 36.68
CA THR A 11 -70.53 -38.41 36.23
C THR A 11 -70.44 -38.48 34.71
N ASP A 12 -71.55 -38.74 34.01
CA ASP A 12 -71.57 -38.78 32.54
C ASP A 12 -71.24 -37.41 31.92
N GLU A 13 -71.72 -36.32 32.53
CA GLU A 13 -71.38 -34.95 32.14
C GLU A 13 -69.88 -34.66 32.33
N GLN A 14 -69.31 -35.05 33.47
CA GLN A 14 -67.86 -34.90 33.73
C GLN A 14 -67.00 -35.69 32.74
N PHE A 15 -67.41 -36.91 32.37
CA PHE A 15 -66.71 -37.69 31.35
C PHE A 15 -66.77 -37.02 29.98
N ARG A 16 -67.92 -36.44 29.62
CA ARG A 16 -68.10 -35.74 28.35
C ARG A 16 -67.24 -34.48 28.27
N GLU A 17 -67.19 -33.70 29.34
CA GLU A 17 -66.32 -32.53 29.46
C GLU A 17 -64.83 -32.92 29.38
N THR A 18 -64.44 -34.01 30.03
CA THR A 18 -63.07 -34.54 29.97
C THR A 18 -62.69 -34.97 28.55
N ASP A 19 -63.60 -35.63 27.83
CA ASP A 19 -63.36 -36.08 26.44
C ASP A 19 -63.21 -34.89 25.47
N GLU A 20 -63.96 -33.80 25.70
CA GLU A 20 -63.79 -32.54 24.95
C GLU A 20 -62.45 -31.87 25.24
N GLN A 21 -62.04 -31.80 26.52
CA GLN A 21 -60.72 -31.26 26.91
C GLN A 21 -59.57 -32.07 26.31
N LEU A 22 -59.67 -33.41 26.28
CA LEU A 22 -58.66 -34.26 25.65
C LEU A 22 -58.53 -34.03 24.14
N LYS A 23 -59.65 -33.81 23.44
CA LYS A 23 -59.65 -33.44 22.02
C LYS A 23 -58.98 -32.09 21.79
N GLU A 24 -59.25 -31.12 22.65
CA GLU A 24 -58.62 -29.79 22.58
C GLU A 24 -57.10 -29.87 22.81
N VAL A 25 -56.65 -30.63 23.82
CA VAL A 25 -55.23 -30.91 24.07
C VAL A 25 -54.57 -31.57 22.86
N GLY A 26 -55.22 -32.58 22.27
CA GLY A 26 -54.71 -33.26 21.07
C GLY A 26 -54.50 -32.29 19.89
N ARG A 27 -55.44 -31.35 19.72
CA ARG A 27 -55.33 -30.30 18.69
C ARG A 27 -54.17 -29.34 18.97
N LEU A 28 -54.01 -28.87 20.20
CA LEU A 28 -52.91 -27.99 20.61
C LEU A 28 -51.54 -28.65 20.43
N VAL A 29 -51.41 -29.94 20.76
CA VAL A 29 -50.17 -30.72 20.53
C VAL A 29 -49.86 -30.81 19.04
N GLY A 30 -50.88 -31.03 18.19
CA GLY A 30 -50.72 -31.02 16.74
C GLY A 30 -50.24 -29.68 16.19
N GLU A 31 -50.83 -28.57 16.66
CA GLU A 31 -50.43 -27.21 16.29
C GLU A 31 -48.98 -26.90 16.74
N LEU A 32 -48.60 -27.31 17.96
CA LEU A 32 -47.23 -27.17 18.48
C LEU A 32 -46.22 -27.96 17.64
N GLY A 33 -46.53 -29.21 17.28
CA GLY A 33 -45.68 -30.01 16.40
C GLY A 33 -45.52 -29.40 15.01
N GLY A 34 -46.57 -28.77 14.48
CA GLY A 34 -46.51 -27.99 13.24
C GLY A 34 -45.59 -26.77 13.34
N ARG A 35 -45.72 -25.99 14.42
CA ARG A 35 -44.85 -24.83 14.68
C ARG A 35 -43.38 -25.24 14.86
N GLN A 36 -43.12 -26.34 15.56
CA GLN A 36 -41.76 -26.84 15.75
C GLN A 36 -41.09 -27.18 14.41
N LYS A 37 -41.79 -27.86 13.50
CA LYS A 37 -41.28 -28.16 12.15
C LYS A 37 -40.96 -26.90 11.34
N GLN A 38 -41.81 -25.87 11.43
CA GLN A 38 -41.55 -24.59 10.78
C GLN A 38 -40.32 -23.89 11.35
N THR A 39 -40.15 -23.92 12.67
CA THR A 39 -38.97 -23.38 13.35
C THR A 39 -37.69 -24.12 12.91
N ASP A 40 -37.71 -25.45 12.86
CA ASP A 40 -36.57 -26.25 12.40
C ASP A 40 -36.19 -25.92 10.95
N GLU A 41 -37.18 -25.70 10.08
CA GLU A 41 -36.94 -25.29 8.69
C GLU A 41 -36.33 -23.88 8.59
N GLN A 42 -36.78 -22.93 9.44
CA GLN A 42 -36.17 -21.60 9.50
C GLN A 42 -34.73 -21.65 10.02
N PHE A 43 -34.43 -22.49 11.00
CA PHE A 43 -33.06 -22.71 11.47
C PHE A 43 -32.17 -23.26 10.35
N ARG A 44 -32.63 -24.25 9.58
CA ARG A 44 -31.85 -24.78 8.44
C ARG A 44 -31.56 -23.71 7.38
N LYS A 45 -32.56 -22.90 7.01
CA LYS A 45 -32.37 -21.78 6.06
C LYS A 45 -31.39 -20.74 6.60
N THR A 46 -31.40 -20.51 7.90
CA THR A 46 -30.48 -19.58 8.57
C THR A 46 -29.05 -20.12 8.53
N ASP A 47 -28.86 -21.39 8.85
CA ASP A 47 -27.55 -22.07 8.77
C ASP A 47 -26.98 -22.04 7.35
N GLU A 48 -27.81 -22.26 6.33
CA GLU A 48 -27.41 -22.17 4.93
C GLU A 48 -26.93 -20.75 4.57
N ARG A 49 -27.66 -19.71 4.98
CA ARG A 49 -27.24 -18.32 4.77
C ARG A 49 -25.94 -17.97 5.49
N PHE A 50 -25.73 -18.50 6.69
CA PHE A 50 -24.47 -18.32 7.41
C PHE A 50 -23.30 -18.96 6.66
N ARG A 51 -23.47 -20.17 6.12
CA ARG A 51 -22.43 -20.84 5.30
C ARG A 51 -22.11 -20.06 4.03
N GLU A 52 -23.12 -19.54 3.33
CA GLU A 52 -22.90 -18.69 2.15
C GLU A 52 -22.14 -17.41 2.50
N THR A 53 -22.47 -16.79 3.63
CA THR A 53 -21.81 -15.60 4.14
C THR A 53 -20.34 -15.87 4.46
N ASP A 54 -20.04 -16.98 5.14
CA ASP A 54 -18.68 -17.41 5.45
C ASP A 54 -17.84 -17.65 4.18
N GLU A 55 -18.44 -18.23 3.14
CA GLU A 55 -17.76 -18.40 1.85
C GLU A 55 -17.46 -17.07 1.17
N GLN A 56 -18.37 -16.09 1.23
CA GLN A 56 -18.15 -14.75 0.70
C GLN A 56 -17.03 -14.02 1.44
N PHE A 57 -16.97 -14.14 2.77
CA PHE A 57 -15.87 -13.59 3.57
C PHE A 57 -14.52 -14.22 3.19
N ARG A 58 -14.45 -15.55 3.04
CA ARG A 58 -13.22 -16.23 2.60
C ARG A 58 -12.74 -15.76 1.23
N LYS A 59 -13.66 -15.61 0.26
CA LYS A 59 -13.33 -15.08 -1.08
C LYS A 59 -12.80 -13.65 -1.00
N THR A 60 -13.38 -12.83 -0.13
CA THR A 60 -12.96 -11.44 0.09
C THR A 60 -11.56 -11.37 0.69
N ASP A 61 -11.26 -12.17 1.72
CA ASP A 61 -9.94 -12.27 2.32
C ASP A 61 -8.86 -12.69 1.31
N GLU A 62 -9.16 -13.63 0.42
CA GLU A 62 -8.25 -14.02 -0.66
C GLU A 62 -7.98 -12.87 -1.65
N GLN A 63 -8.99 -12.07 -1.98
CA GLN A 63 -8.81 -10.89 -2.83
C GLN A 63 -7.95 -9.82 -2.15
N PHE A 64 -8.15 -9.58 -0.86
CA PHE A 64 -7.30 -8.67 -0.09
C PHE A 64 -5.84 -9.13 -0.06
N ARG A 65 -5.58 -10.42 0.21
CA ARG A 65 -4.21 -10.98 0.18
C ARG A 65 -3.54 -10.83 -1.19
N LYS A 66 -4.28 -11.02 -2.28
CA LYS A 66 -3.78 -10.81 -3.65
C LYS A 66 -3.45 -9.34 -3.90
N THR A 67 -4.28 -8.42 -3.40
CA THR A 67 -4.07 -6.98 -3.52
C THR A 67 -2.85 -6.52 -2.74
N ASP A 68 -2.69 -6.96 -1.49
CA ASP A 68 -1.51 -6.67 -0.67
C ASP A 68 -0.22 -7.13 -1.33
N LYS A 69 -0.23 -8.31 -1.95
CA LYS A 69 0.92 -8.81 -2.71
C LYS A 69 1.25 -7.88 -3.87
N LYS A 70 0.25 -7.47 -4.66
CA LYS A 70 0.45 -6.51 -5.76
C LYS A 70 0.96 -5.16 -5.27
N LEU A 71 0.45 -4.64 -4.16
CA LEU A 71 0.91 -3.38 -3.57
C LEU A 71 2.36 -3.48 -3.09
N LYS A 72 2.77 -4.61 -2.49
CA LYS A 72 4.17 -4.87 -2.14
C LYS A 72 5.06 -4.95 -3.36
N ASP A 73 4.60 -5.58 -4.44
CA ASP A 73 5.34 -5.67 -5.70
C ASP A 73 5.52 -4.29 -6.34
N ILE A 74 4.47 -3.47 -6.36
CA ILE A 74 4.53 -2.07 -6.80
C ILE A 74 5.47 -1.26 -5.90
N GLY A 75 5.37 -1.42 -4.58
CA GLY A 75 6.26 -0.74 -3.63
C GLY A 75 7.73 -1.08 -3.86
N ARG A 76 8.04 -2.34 -4.22
CA ARG A 76 9.39 -2.75 -4.62
C ARG A 76 9.80 -2.11 -5.95
N LEU A 77 8.94 -2.14 -6.98
CA LEU A 77 9.23 -1.50 -8.26
C LEU A 77 9.45 0.01 -8.14
N VAL A 78 8.62 0.69 -7.34
CA VAL A 78 8.78 2.13 -7.05
C VAL A 78 10.04 2.37 -6.22
N GLY A 79 10.35 1.49 -5.27
CA GLY A 79 11.61 1.51 -4.52
C GLY A 79 12.84 1.32 -5.41
N ASP A 80 12.79 0.40 -6.38
CA ASP A 80 13.84 0.15 -7.35
C ASP A 80 13.98 1.34 -8.32
N LEU A 81 12.87 1.94 -8.76
CA LEU A 81 12.86 3.20 -9.54
C LEU A 81 13.40 4.38 -8.72
N GLY A 82 13.11 4.43 -7.41
CA GLY A 82 13.65 5.40 -6.46
C GLY A 82 15.13 5.17 -6.13
N GLY A 83 15.60 3.92 -6.16
CA GLY A 83 17.01 3.55 -6.04
C GLY A 83 17.82 3.81 -7.32
N MET A 84 17.14 3.90 -8.47
CA MET A 84 17.65 4.40 -9.74
C MET A 84 17.69 5.95 -9.81
N GLN A 85 17.54 6.65 -8.69
CA GLN A 85 17.62 8.11 -8.60
C GLN A 85 19.09 8.62 -8.57
N GLY A 86 19.90 8.12 -9.50
CA GLY A 86 20.79 8.99 -10.25
C GLY A 86 20.15 9.09 -11.63
N SER A 87 19.67 10.27 -12.04
CA SER A 87 18.86 10.39 -13.26
C SER A 87 19.56 9.73 -14.47
N ALA A 88 18.82 9.20 -15.45
CA ALA A 88 19.42 8.69 -16.69
C ALA A 88 20.33 9.75 -17.35
N ALA A 89 20.02 11.03 -17.14
CA ALA A 89 20.90 12.15 -17.45
C ALA A 89 22.24 12.08 -16.71
N GLU A 90 22.24 11.97 -15.37
CA GLU A 90 23.47 11.86 -14.58
C GLU A 90 24.33 10.67 -14.98
N ASP A 91 23.75 9.48 -15.22
CA ASP A 91 24.53 8.33 -15.67
C ASP A 91 25.17 8.59 -17.05
N LEU A 92 24.43 9.20 -17.97
CA LEU A 92 24.95 9.59 -19.28
C LEU A 92 26.10 10.59 -19.16
N PHE A 93 25.91 11.67 -18.40
CA PHE A 93 26.94 12.70 -18.22
C PHE A 93 28.15 12.17 -17.45
N PHE A 94 27.96 11.34 -16.43
CA PHE A 94 29.04 10.72 -15.67
C PHE A 94 29.94 9.88 -16.58
N ARG A 95 29.35 8.97 -17.38
CA ARG A 95 30.10 8.12 -18.33
C ARG A 95 30.85 8.93 -19.37
N ASN A 96 30.28 10.06 -19.79
CA ASN A 96 30.84 10.88 -20.86
C ASN A 96 31.73 12.04 -20.38
N THR A 97 31.82 12.29 -19.06
CA THR A 97 32.64 13.40 -18.52
C THR A 97 34.10 13.26 -18.94
N LYS A 98 34.72 12.08 -18.74
CA LYS A 98 36.12 11.86 -19.13
C LYS A 98 36.38 12.09 -20.64
N PRO A 99 35.68 11.41 -21.58
CA PRO A 99 35.95 11.59 -23.00
C PRO A 99 35.61 13.00 -23.52
N VAL A 100 34.58 13.66 -23.00
CA VAL A 100 34.21 15.03 -23.41
C VAL A 100 35.29 16.03 -22.98
N PHE A 101 35.71 15.98 -21.72
CA PHE A 101 36.69 16.94 -21.21
C PHE A 101 38.12 16.65 -21.71
N ALA A 102 38.45 15.41 -22.05
CA ALA A 102 39.71 15.08 -22.74
C ALA A 102 39.85 15.84 -24.08
N ARG A 103 38.76 15.96 -24.85
CA ARG A 103 38.73 16.77 -26.10
C ARG A 103 38.98 18.25 -25.84
N LEU A 104 38.62 18.73 -24.65
CA LEU A 104 38.89 20.10 -24.19
C LEU A 104 40.28 20.26 -23.55
N LYS A 105 41.18 19.27 -23.71
CA LYS A 105 42.50 19.22 -23.09
C LYS A 105 42.45 19.27 -21.56
N LYS A 106 41.39 18.71 -20.96
CA LYS A 106 41.19 18.58 -19.51
C LYS A 106 41.08 17.10 -19.14
N GLU A 107 42.14 16.57 -18.53
CA GLU A 107 42.18 15.16 -18.13
C GLU A 107 41.88 15.01 -16.64
N PHE A 108 40.65 14.59 -16.32
CA PHE A 108 40.24 14.23 -14.97
C PHE A 108 40.51 12.75 -14.70
N HIS A 109 41.07 12.45 -13.53
CA HIS A 109 41.44 11.08 -13.13
C HIS A 109 40.54 10.50 -12.05
N ASP A 110 39.91 11.33 -11.22
CA ASP A 110 38.93 10.92 -10.21
C ASP A 110 37.59 11.59 -10.54
N ILE A 111 36.57 10.79 -10.87
CA ILE A 111 35.22 11.26 -11.21
C ILE A 111 34.24 10.55 -10.28
N ARG A 112 33.44 11.33 -9.56
CA ARG A 112 32.52 10.83 -8.54
C ARG A 112 31.10 11.35 -8.78
N ARG A 113 30.12 10.54 -8.41
CA ARG A 113 28.69 10.90 -8.34
C ARG A 113 28.25 11.12 -6.90
N ASN A 114 27.17 11.85 -6.70
CA ASN A 114 26.52 12.09 -5.40
C ASN A 114 27.56 12.55 -4.36
N PHE A 115 28.35 13.55 -4.74
CA PHE A 115 29.47 14.01 -3.95
C PHE A 115 28.94 14.90 -2.82
N THR A 116 28.86 14.35 -1.61
CA THR A 116 28.19 14.99 -0.47
C THR A 116 29.17 15.49 0.59
N SER A 117 28.89 16.64 1.19
CA SER A 117 29.63 17.15 2.35
C SER A 117 28.80 17.02 3.63
N ARG A 118 29.05 15.96 4.42
CA ARG A 118 28.46 15.72 5.76
C ARG A 118 26.95 16.06 5.86
N GLY A 119 26.17 15.74 4.83
CA GLY A 119 24.72 16.01 4.76
C GLY A 119 24.29 17.47 4.54
N LYS A 120 25.19 18.39 4.19
CA LYS A 120 24.88 19.81 3.95
C LYS A 120 24.57 20.13 2.49
N SER A 121 25.46 19.71 1.59
CA SER A 121 25.38 19.97 0.16
C SER A 121 25.67 18.69 -0.61
N GLU A 122 24.94 18.50 -1.69
CA GLU A 122 25.13 17.44 -2.67
C GLU A 122 25.45 18.06 -4.02
N TYR A 123 26.40 17.44 -4.72
CA TYR A 123 26.84 17.83 -6.06
C TYR A 123 26.77 16.59 -6.95
N ASP A 124 26.06 16.69 -8.08
CA ASP A 124 25.72 15.53 -8.93
C ASP A 124 26.97 14.81 -9.43
N ILE A 125 27.88 15.52 -10.09
CA ILE A 125 29.15 14.98 -10.59
C ILE A 125 30.30 15.91 -10.22
N VAL A 126 31.38 15.34 -9.67
CA VAL A 126 32.63 16.05 -9.39
C VAL A 126 33.78 15.31 -10.06
N ALA A 127 34.61 16.02 -10.84
CA ALA A 127 35.78 15.48 -11.51
C ALA A 127 37.05 16.24 -11.11
N ILE A 128 38.12 15.50 -10.79
CA ILE A 128 39.32 16.05 -10.16
C ILE A 128 40.55 15.69 -11.00
N ASN A 129 41.42 16.67 -11.21
CA ASN A 129 42.77 16.48 -11.71
C ASN A 129 43.79 17.17 -10.78
N ASN A 130 45.08 17.16 -11.13
CA ASN A 130 46.13 17.68 -10.26
C ASN A 130 46.05 19.20 -9.96
N LYS A 131 45.25 19.95 -10.71
CA LYS A 131 45.20 21.43 -10.66
C LYS A 131 43.78 21.99 -10.62
N GLU A 132 42.78 21.22 -11.07
CA GLU A 132 41.43 21.67 -11.34
C GLU A 132 40.40 20.70 -10.74
N ILE A 133 39.26 21.26 -10.35
CA ILE A 133 38.08 20.52 -9.93
C ILE A 133 36.88 21.02 -10.73
N LEU A 134 36.23 20.10 -11.41
CA LEU A 134 34.98 20.30 -12.12
C LEU A 134 33.84 19.91 -11.20
N VAL A 135 32.87 20.80 -11.03
CA VAL A 135 31.59 20.54 -10.37
C VAL A 135 30.50 20.69 -11.42
N MET A 136 29.71 19.65 -11.61
CA MET A 136 28.68 19.59 -12.63
C MET A 136 27.31 19.34 -11.99
N GLU A 137 26.36 20.24 -12.26
CA GLU A 137 24.94 20.06 -11.97
C GLU A 137 24.23 19.55 -13.22
N VAL A 138 23.39 18.53 -13.05
CA VAL A 138 22.70 17.82 -14.12
C VAL A 138 21.19 18.02 -14.01
N LYS A 139 20.55 18.28 -15.15
CA LYS A 139 19.09 18.37 -15.29
C LYS A 139 18.58 17.55 -16.46
N ASN A 140 17.40 16.96 -16.32
CA ASN A 140 16.68 16.37 -17.46
C ASN A 140 16.25 17.45 -18.46
N LYS A 141 15.78 18.59 -17.94
CA LYS A 141 15.47 19.78 -18.72
C LYS A 141 16.10 20.97 -18.02
N LEU A 142 17.12 21.55 -18.66
CA LEU A 142 17.86 22.67 -18.12
C LEU A 142 17.10 23.97 -18.38
N THR A 143 17.02 24.84 -17.38
CA THR A 143 16.39 26.16 -17.51
C THR A 143 17.35 27.27 -17.06
N ALA A 144 17.14 28.51 -17.50
CA ALA A 144 17.98 29.63 -17.05
C ALA A 144 17.99 29.80 -15.52
N PRO A 145 16.86 29.66 -14.78
CA PRO A 145 16.87 29.66 -13.32
C PRO A 145 17.74 28.57 -12.68
N ASP A 146 17.89 27.40 -13.31
CA ASP A 146 18.79 26.35 -12.81
C ASP A 146 20.25 26.77 -12.92
N VAL A 147 20.62 27.42 -14.02
CA VAL A 147 21.97 27.97 -14.21
C VAL A 147 22.25 29.04 -13.16
N ASP A 148 21.32 29.98 -12.95
CA ASP A 148 21.48 31.03 -11.95
C ASP A 148 21.62 30.45 -10.54
N ARG A 149 20.76 29.49 -10.17
CA ARG A 149 20.85 28.81 -8.87
C ARG A 149 22.21 28.12 -8.70
N PHE A 150 22.68 27.40 -9.72
CA PHE A 150 23.97 26.72 -9.67
C PHE A 150 25.12 27.71 -9.48
N VAL A 151 25.20 28.73 -10.34
CA VAL A 151 26.31 29.68 -10.39
C VAL A 151 26.35 30.57 -9.14
N TYR A 152 25.22 31.11 -8.71
CA TYR A 152 25.17 32.10 -7.63
C TYR A 152 24.99 31.49 -6.24
N THR A 153 24.48 30.26 -6.12
CA THR A 153 24.14 29.67 -4.81
C THR A 153 24.92 28.40 -4.49
N GLN A 154 24.95 27.41 -5.39
CA GLN A 154 25.51 26.09 -5.08
C GLN A 154 27.04 26.05 -5.29
N LEU A 155 27.53 26.45 -6.47
CA LEU A 155 28.95 26.40 -6.82
C LEU A 155 29.86 27.18 -5.85
N PRO A 156 29.50 28.39 -5.35
CA PRO A 156 30.35 29.13 -4.40
C PRO A 156 30.54 28.40 -3.07
N ARG A 157 29.59 27.56 -2.65
CA ARG A 157 29.66 26.79 -1.40
C ARG A 157 30.66 25.64 -1.48
N PHE A 158 30.99 25.17 -2.69
CA PHE A 158 31.82 23.98 -2.86
C PHE A 158 33.15 24.05 -2.11
N LYS A 159 33.86 25.18 -2.18
CA LYS A 159 35.15 25.33 -1.48
C LYS A 159 34.99 25.50 0.04
N VAL A 160 33.83 25.97 0.50
CA VAL A 160 33.49 26.03 1.94
C VAL A 160 33.23 24.60 2.45
N ASP A 161 32.48 23.82 1.67
CA ASP A 161 32.11 22.44 1.99
C ASP A 161 33.29 21.46 1.90
N PHE A 162 34.25 21.75 1.02
CA PHE A 162 35.45 20.94 0.80
C PHE A 162 36.74 21.79 0.82
N PRO A 163 37.20 22.24 2.00
CA PRO A 163 38.36 23.14 2.11
C PRO A 163 39.65 22.58 1.51
N LYS A 164 39.82 21.26 1.46
CA LYS A 164 40.98 20.60 0.82
C LYS A 164 41.14 20.91 -0.66
N TYR A 165 40.08 21.36 -1.34
CA TYR A 165 40.11 21.74 -2.76
C TYR A 165 40.21 23.25 -3.00
N VAL A 166 40.38 24.07 -1.95
CA VAL A 166 40.64 25.51 -2.08
C VAL A 166 41.80 25.84 -3.04
N PRO A 167 42.95 25.14 -3.05
CA PRO A 167 44.04 25.47 -3.97
C PRO A 167 43.77 25.06 -5.44
N TYR A 168 42.73 24.27 -5.70
CA TYR A 168 42.37 23.82 -7.05
C TYR A 168 41.58 24.91 -7.78
N ARG A 169 41.77 25.03 -9.09
CA ARG A 169 40.91 25.87 -9.93
C ARG A 169 39.52 25.22 -10.04
N LEU A 170 38.50 25.91 -9.56
CA LEU A 170 37.11 25.45 -9.63
C LEU A 170 36.51 25.78 -11.01
N ILE A 171 35.92 24.78 -11.65
CA ILE A 171 35.21 24.88 -12.92
C ILE A 171 33.76 24.46 -12.67
N GLY A 172 32.80 25.35 -12.94
CA GLY A 172 31.38 25.04 -12.92
C GLY A 172 30.91 24.52 -14.27
N CYS A 173 30.04 23.52 -14.28
CA CYS A 173 29.37 23.00 -15.46
C CYS A 173 27.89 22.76 -15.14
N VAL A 174 27.03 23.10 -16.08
CA VAL A 174 25.61 22.75 -16.01
C VAL A 174 25.27 21.96 -17.25
N ALA A 175 24.64 20.80 -17.06
CA ALA A 175 24.38 19.83 -18.12
C ALA A 175 22.87 19.52 -18.19
N GLY A 176 22.33 19.48 -19.41
CA GLY A 176 20.92 19.22 -19.67
C GLY A 176 20.74 18.19 -20.78
N LEU A 177 19.83 17.21 -20.62
CA LEU A 177 19.42 16.36 -21.76
C LEU A 177 18.62 17.15 -22.81
N SER A 178 17.84 18.12 -22.33
CA SER A 178 17.19 19.15 -23.12
C SER A 178 17.48 20.52 -22.50
N VAL A 179 17.56 21.54 -23.35
CA VAL A 179 17.80 22.94 -22.99
C VAL A 179 16.66 23.82 -23.47
#